data_AF-A0A7S0F562-F1
#
_entry.id   AF-A0A7S0F562-F1
#
_cell.length_a   1.000
_cell.length_b   1.000
_cell.length_c   1.000
_cell.angle_alpha   90.00
_cell.angle_beta   90.00
_cell.angle_gamma   90.00
#
_symmetry.space_group_name_H-M   'P 1'
#
loop_
_entity.id
_entity.type
_entity.pdbx_description
1 polymer ?
#
loop_
_entity_poly.entity_id
_entity_poly.type
_entity_poly.pdbx_seq_one_letter_code
_entity_poly.pdbx_strand_id
1 'polypeptide(L)'
;NKEDLIVVLAGYKDKMDTFYSYIPGMASRIGNHIEFPNYSADELVEIGKVMCRELEYDLGPDAEPALRAYMAKRMTMPFFANARTIRNAIDLGRMRAAIRVFNEKTQPGSDGMVETWELQTLAGADFPTMEELEAAEQTQGLSY
;
A
#
# COMPACT_ATOMS: atom_id res chain seq x y z
N ASN A 1 36.46 11.06 -25.99
CA ASN A 1 35.07 11.25 -25.53
C ASN A 1 35.01 11.07 -24.04
N LYS A 2 34.81 12.16 -23.29
CA LYS A 2 34.28 12.06 -21.92
C LYS A 2 32.77 11.95 -22.09
N GLU A 3 32.20 10.84 -21.66
CA GLU A 3 30.74 10.70 -21.58
C GLU A 3 30.27 11.44 -20.33
N ASP A 4 29.20 12.22 -20.46
CA ASP A 4 28.54 12.88 -19.33
C ASP A 4 27.77 11.82 -18.53
N LEU A 5 28.33 11.41 -17.39
CA LEU A 5 27.73 10.41 -16.51
C LEU A 5 26.86 11.10 -15.44
N ILE A 6 25.58 10.74 -15.42
CA ILE A 6 24.66 11.10 -14.34
C ILE A 6 24.52 9.92 -13.40
N VAL A 7 24.76 10.15 -12.10
CA VAL A 7 24.56 9.16 -11.03
C VAL A 7 23.42 9.63 -10.14
N VAL A 8 22.41 8.78 -9.96
CA VAL A 8 21.30 9.01 -9.03
C VAL A 8 21.42 8.03 -7.88
N LEU A 9 21.54 8.56 -6.66
CA LEU A 9 21.50 7.76 -5.44
C LEU A 9 20.12 7.89 -4.81
N ALA A 10 19.54 6.77 -4.39
CA ALA A 10 18.23 6.74 -3.75
C ALA A 10 18.26 5.79 -2.55
N GLY A 11 17.68 6.24 -1.43
CA GLY A 11 17.64 5.48 -0.18
C GLY A 11 16.92 6.28 0.91
N TYR A 12 16.69 5.64 2.05
CA TYR A 12 16.15 6.33 3.23
C TYR A 12 17.15 7.36 3.74
N LYS A 13 16.64 8.51 4.20
CA LYS A 13 17.45 9.67 4.60
C LYS A 13 18.53 9.32 5.61
N ASP A 14 18.18 8.62 6.68
CA ASP A 14 19.08 8.15 7.74
C ASP A 14 20.21 7.24 7.21
N LYS A 15 19.88 6.34 6.29
CA LYS A 15 20.85 5.45 5.64
C LYS A 15 21.75 6.21 4.67
N MET A 16 21.21 7.20 3.95
CA MET A 16 21.98 8.06 3.06
C MET A 16 22.94 8.96 3.84
N ASP A 17 22.49 9.54 4.95
CA ASP A 17 23.34 10.36 5.84
C ASP A 17 24.50 9.53 6.41
N THR A 18 24.21 8.30 6.85
CA THR A 18 25.23 7.33 7.26
C THR A 18 26.18 6.99 6.11
N PHE A 19 25.65 6.71 4.92
CA PHE A 19 26.45 6.40 3.73
C PHE A 19 27.40 7.54 3.35
N TYR A 20 26.94 8.80 3.42
CA TYR A 20 27.78 9.97 3.18
C TYR A 20 28.89 10.13 4.23
N SER A 21 28.64 9.73 5.48
CA SER A 21 29.64 9.80 6.55
C SER A 21 30.84 8.88 6.31
N TYR A 22 30.66 7.77 5.59
CA TYR A 22 31.72 6.82 5.30
C TYR A 22 32.68 7.26 4.19
N ILE A 23 32.31 8.22 3.35
CA ILE A 23 33.12 8.68 2.22
C ILE A 23 33.30 10.20 2.29
N PRO A 24 34.41 10.67 2.89
CA PRO A 24 34.71 12.09 3.00
C PRO A 24 34.67 12.79 1.63
N GLY A 25 33.94 13.89 1.54
CA GLY A 25 33.82 14.68 0.31
C GLY A 25 32.83 14.13 -0.73
N MET A 26 32.07 13.07 -0.41
CA MET A 26 31.01 12.58 -1.30
C MET A 26 29.78 13.50 -1.28
N ALA A 27 29.38 13.97 -0.09
CA ALA A 27 28.24 14.88 0.05
C ALA A 27 28.43 16.19 -0.76
N SER A 28 29.66 16.74 -0.83
CA SER A 28 29.93 17.96 -1.62
C SER A 28 29.93 17.75 -3.13
N ARG A 29 29.99 16.50 -3.61
CA ARG A 29 29.92 16.15 -5.04
C ARG A 29 28.49 15.91 -5.51
N ILE A 30 27.53 15.83 -4.59
CA ILE A 30 26.11 15.72 -4.90
C ILE A 30 25.52 17.11 -4.89
N GLY A 31 25.38 17.70 -6.07
CA GLY A 31 24.90 19.07 -6.21
C GLY A 31 23.42 19.25 -5.86
N ASN A 32 22.61 18.19 -5.94
CA ASN A 32 21.17 18.24 -5.72
C ASN A 32 20.72 17.17 -4.72
N HIS A 33 20.02 17.60 -3.67
CA HIS A 33 19.35 16.73 -2.71
C HIS A 33 17.84 16.92 -2.86
N ILE A 34 17.14 15.86 -3.25
CA ILE A 34 15.68 15.87 -3.37
C ILE A 34 15.13 14.94 -2.30
N GLU A 35 14.37 15.50 -1.36
CA GLU A 35 13.68 14.71 -0.34
C GLU A 35 12.28 14.34 -0.84
N PHE A 36 11.94 13.06 -0.71
CA PHE A 36 10.62 12.54 -1.05
C PHE A 36 9.86 12.25 0.25
N PRO A 37 8.98 13.16 0.71
CA PRO A 37 8.18 12.90 1.89
C PRO A 37 7.21 11.74 1.63
N ASN A 38 6.75 11.11 2.71
CA ASN A 38 5.66 10.15 2.62
C ASN A 38 4.38 10.86 2.18
N TYR A 39 3.55 10.15 1.42
CA TYR A 39 2.21 10.60 1.11
C TYR A 39 1.34 10.63 2.37
N SER A 40 0.38 11.55 2.42
CA SER A 40 -0.71 11.53 3.39
C SER A 40 -1.65 10.35 3.16
N ALA A 41 -2.47 10.01 4.16
CA ALA A 41 -3.46 8.94 4.03
C ALA A 41 -4.45 9.20 2.87
N ASP A 42 -4.84 10.47 2.65
CA ASP A 42 -5.74 10.84 1.56
C ASP A 42 -5.06 10.69 0.19
N GLU A 43 -3.80 11.10 0.04
CA GLU A 43 -3.05 10.87 -1.20
C GLU A 43 -2.84 9.38 -1.49
N LEU A 44 -2.63 8.56 -0.45
CA LEU A 44 -2.54 7.10 -0.60
C LEU A 44 -3.86 6.49 -1.05
N VAL A 45 -4.99 7.00 -0.56
CA VAL A 45 -6.33 6.59 -1.02
C VAL A 45 -6.54 6.94 -2.49
N GLU A 46 -6.14 8.14 -2.92
CA GLU A 46 -6.20 8.53 -4.34
C GLU A 46 -5.32 7.64 -5.23
N ILE A 47 -4.11 7.30 -4.77
CA ILE A 47 -3.27 6.31 -5.45
C ILE A 47 -3.99 4.95 -5.53
N GLY A 48 -4.64 4.53 -4.45
CA GLY A 48 -5.45 3.31 -4.40
C GLY A 48 -6.58 3.31 -5.42
N LYS A 49 -7.31 4.43 -5.57
CA LYS A 49 -8.36 4.60 -6.59
C LYS A 49 -7.82 4.45 -8.01
N VAL A 50 -6.63 5.00 -8.28
CA VAL A 50 -5.95 4.83 -9.57
C VAL A 50 -5.64 3.35 -9.82
N MET A 51 -5.07 2.65 -8.83
CA MET A 51 -4.75 1.22 -8.94
C MET A 51 -6.00 0.36 -9.14
N CYS A 52 -7.08 0.63 -8.40
CA CYS A 52 -8.36 -0.06 -8.58
C CYS A 52 -8.88 0.11 -10.00
N ARG A 53 -8.89 1.35 -10.53
CA ARG A 53 -9.31 1.63 -11.90
C ARG A 53 -8.47 0.88 -12.96
N GLU A 54 -7.15 0.80 -12.77
CA GLU A 54 -6.26 0.03 -13.66
C GLU A 54 -6.53 -1.48 -13.62
N LEU A 55 -7.07 -1.98 -12.50
CA LEU A 55 -7.44 -3.38 -12.30
C LEU A 55 -8.92 -3.68 -12.59
N GLU A 56 -9.67 -2.71 -13.09
CA GLU A 56 -11.12 -2.81 -13.32
C GLU A 56 -11.93 -3.10 -12.04
N TYR A 57 -11.50 -2.54 -10.91
CA TYR A 57 -12.23 -2.55 -9.65
C TYR A 57 -12.75 -1.16 -9.28
N ASP A 58 -13.91 -1.15 -8.64
CA ASP A 58 -14.53 0.01 -8.01
C ASP A 58 -14.49 -0.14 -6.48
N LEU A 59 -14.24 0.96 -5.78
CA LEU A 59 -14.38 1.01 -4.33
C LEU A 59 -15.85 1.25 -3.99
N GLY A 60 -16.45 0.33 -3.23
CA GLY A 60 -17.79 0.48 -2.68
C GLY A 60 -17.90 1.64 -1.68
N PRO A 61 -19.13 2.01 -1.28
CA PRO A 61 -19.38 3.17 -0.43
C PRO A 61 -18.64 3.16 0.92
N ASP A 62 -18.35 1.98 1.46
CA ASP A 62 -17.66 1.76 2.73
C ASP A 62 -16.17 1.42 2.57
N ALA A 63 -15.70 1.20 1.34
CA ALA A 63 -14.34 0.80 1.03
C ALA A 63 -13.33 1.93 1.20
N GLU A 64 -13.65 3.13 0.73
CA GLU A 64 -12.77 4.28 0.87
C GLU A 64 -12.52 4.66 2.35
N PRO A 65 -13.56 4.79 3.20
CA PRO A 65 -13.35 5.02 4.63
C PRO A 65 -12.52 3.92 5.31
N ALA A 66 -12.76 2.65 4.98
CA ALA A 66 -12.01 1.53 5.52
C ALA A 66 -10.54 1.58 5.10
N LEU A 67 -10.26 1.83 3.82
CA LEU A 67 -8.92 1.95 3.27
C LEU A 67 -8.17 3.15 3.86
N ARG A 68 -8.84 4.29 4.02
CA ARG A 68 -8.27 5.49 4.66
C ARG A 68 -7.87 5.20 6.11
N ALA A 69 -8.77 4.57 6.88
CA ALA A 69 -8.49 4.20 8.26
C ALA A 69 -7.30 3.23 8.32
N TYR A 70 -7.31 2.18 7.49
CA TYR A 70 -6.21 1.23 7.38
C TYR A 70 -4.87 1.92 7.06
N MET A 71 -4.84 2.84 6.08
CA MET A 71 -3.63 3.62 5.74
C MET A 71 -3.16 4.48 6.91
N ALA A 72 -4.07 5.21 7.56
CA ALA A 72 -3.73 6.09 8.69
C ALA A 72 -3.02 5.33 9.82
N LYS A 73 -3.47 4.11 10.14
CA LYS A 73 -2.79 3.23 11.11
C LYS A 73 -1.50 2.67 10.55
N ARG A 74 -1.50 2.16 9.32
CA ARG A 74 -0.34 1.49 8.73
C ARG A 74 0.86 2.42 8.56
N MET A 75 0.63 3.72 8.37
CA MET A 75 1.66 4.76 8.32
C MET A 75 2.44 4.91 9.65
N THR A 76 1.87 4.53 10.78
CA THR A 76 2.54 4.63 12.09
C THR A 76 3.31 3.36 12.47
N MET A 77 3.25 2.33 11.64
CA MET A 77 3.78 1.00 11.96
C MET A 77 5.09 0.73 11.20
N PRO A 78 5.95 -0.20 11.68
CA PRO A 78 7.21 -0.54 11.01
C PRO A 78 7.00 -1.00 9.57
N PHE A 79 8.00 -0.79 8.70
CA PHE A 79 7.99 -1.26 7.29
C PHE A 79 6.87 -0.67 6.40
N PHE A 80 6.28 0.48 6.77
CA PHE A 80 5.46 1.26 5.86
C PHE A 80 6.25 1.67 4.60
N ALA A 81 5.65 1.57 3.41
CA ALA A 81 6.31 1.72 2.13
C ALA A 81 5.46 2.45 1.07
N ASN A 82 4.68 3.46 1.46
CA ASN A 82 3.88 4.31 0.56
C ASN A 82 3.05 3.49 -0.45
N ALA A 83 3.24 3.74 -1.75
CA ALA A 83 2.54 3.09 -2.85
C ALA A 83 2.65 1.55 -2.85
N ARG A 84 3.68 0.97 -2.23
CA ARG A 84 3.76 -0.50 -2.06
C ARG A 84 2.77 -1.00 -1.02
N THR A 85 2.59 -0.26 0.07
CA THR A 85 1.63 -0.63 1.13
C THR A 85 0.20 -0.58 0.63
N ILE A 86 -0.18 0.45 -0.15
CA ILE A 86 -1.51 0.53 -0.77
C ILE A 86 -1.73 -0.61 -1.77
N ARG A 87 -0.73 -0.94 -2.61
CA ARG A 87 -0.82 -2.08 -3.56
C ARG A 87 -1.11 -3.39 -2.83
N ASN A 88 -0.35 -3.68 -1.77
CA ASN A 88 -0.57 -4.88 -0.97
C ASN A 88 -1.98 -4.91 -0.33
N ALA A 89 -2.49 -3.76 0.10
CA ALA A 89 -3.84 -3.64 0.64
C ALA A 89 -4.91 -3.92 -0.42
N ILE A 90 -4.76 -3.37 -1.63
CA ILE A 90 -5.67 -3.64 -2.76
C ILE A 90 -5.61 -5.11 -3.17
N ASP A 91 -4.41 -5.71 -3.26
CA ASP A 91 -4.26 -7.13 -3.61
C ASP A 91 -4.94 -8.05 -2.58
N LEU A 92 -4.79 -7.73 -1.29
CA LEU A 92 -5.51 -8.44 -0.22
C LEU A 92 -7.02 -8.21 -0.30
N GLY A 93 -7.46 -6.98 -0.57
CA GLY A 93 -8.86 -6.64 -0.76
C GLY A 93 -9.49 -7.43 -1.90
N ARG A 94 -8.81 -7.55 -3.04
CA ARG A 94 -9.28 -8.36 -4.17
C ARG A 94 -9.42 -9.83 -3.82
N MET A 95 -8.48 -10.38 -3.07
CA MET A 95 -8.57 -11.77 -2.59
C MET A 95 -9.77 -11.96 -1.67
N ARG A 96 -9.99 -11.04 -0.72
CA ARG A 96 -11.12 -11.09 0.21
C ARG A 96 -12.46 -10.90 -0.50
N ALA A 97 -12.55 -9.99 -1.46
CA ALA A 97 -13.72 -9.80 -2.30
C ALA A 97 -14.10 -11.07 -3.07
N ALA A 98 -13.11 -11.75 -3.67
CA ALA A 98 -13.35 -13.01 -4.37
C ALA A 98 -13.90 -14.10 -3.44
N ILE A 99 -13.36 -14.21 -2.22
CA ILE A 99 -13.85 -15.16 -1.21
C ILE A 99 -15.27 -14.78 -0.75
N ARG A 100 -15.53 -13.48 -0.52
CA ARG A 100 -16.85 -12.97 -0.13
C ARG A 100 -17.90 -13.33 -1.17
N VAL A 101 -17.67 -12.97 -2.44
CA VAL A 101 -18.59 -13.28 -3.54
C VAL A 101 -18.78 -14.79 -3.67
N PHE A 102 -17.71 -15.58 -3.60
CA PHE A 102 -17.82 -17.04 -3.65
C PHE A 102 -18.73 -17.59 -2.53
N ASN A 103 -18.54 -17.14 -1.29
CA ASN A 103 -19.33 -17.60 -0.15
C ASN A 103 -20.80 -17.17 -0.24
N GLU A 104 -21.06 -15.92 -0.65
CA GLU A 104 -22.42 -15.42 -0.88
C GLU A 104 -23.15 -16.26 -1.93
N LYS A 105 -22.47 -16.58 -3.02
CA LYS A 105 -23.08 -17.26 -4.17
C LYS A 105 -23.23 -18.77 -3.98
N THR A 106 -22.44 -19.38 -3.10
CA THR A 106 -22.52 -20.81 -2.77
C THR A 106 -23.39 -21.11 -1.55
N GLN A 107 -23.91 -20.09 -0.86
CA GLN A 107 -24.79 -20.25 0.29
C GLN A 107 -26.10 -21.00 -0.09
N PRO A 108 -26.63 -21.87 0.80
CA PRO A 108 -27.95 -22.47 0.59
C PRO A 108 -29.03 -21.41 0.35
N GLY A 109 -29.71 -21.47 -0.79
CA GLY A 109 -30.76 -20.52 -1.18
C GLY A 109 -30.30 -19.44 -2.18
N SER A 110 -29.01 -19.35 -2.49
CA SER A 110 -28.50 -18.57 -3.62
C SER A 110 -28.80 -19.26 -4.95
N ASP A 111 -29.02 -18.47 -6.01
CA ASP A 111 -29.15 -18.96 -7.39
C ASP A 111 -27.79 -19.20 -8.08
N GLY A 112 -26.69 -18.81 -7.41
CA GLY A 112 -25.31 -18.98 -7.88
C GLY A 112 -24.92 -18.03 -9.01
N MET A 113 -25.79 -17.09 -9.41
CA MET A 113 -25.53 -16.17 -10.51
C MET A 113 -24.73 -14.97 -10.03
N VAL A 114 -23.73 -14.56 -10.81
CA VAL A 114 -22.84 -13.45 -10.45
C VAL A 114 -22.90 -12.38 -11.52
N GLU A 115 -23.16 -11.14 -11.09
CA GLU A 115 -23.15 -9.97 -11.93
C GLU A 115 -21.75 -9.34 -12.00
N THR A 116 -21.45 -8.63 -13.09
CA THR A 116 -20.13 -8.03 -13.29
C THR A 116 -19.75 -7.06 -12.16
N TRP A 117 -20.70 -6.24 -11.68
CA TRP A 117 -20.43 -5.29 -10.60
C TRP A 117 -20.05 -5.98 -9.28
N GLU A 118 -20.56 -7.19 -9.02
CA GLU A 118 -20.22 -7.96 -7.81
C GLU A 118 -18.77 -8.43 -7.84
N LEU A 119 -18.25 -8.76 -9.04
CA LEU A 119 -16.85 -9.14 -9.25
C LEU A 119 -15.89 -7.95 -9.23
N GLN A 120 -16.39 -6.77 -9.57
CA GLN A 120 -15.60 -5.54 -9.69
C GLN A 120 -15.63 -4.68 -8.42
N THR A 121 -16.51 -4.94 -7.45
CA THR A 121 -16.62 -4.11 -6.24
C THR A 121 -15.77 -4.64 -5.09
N LEU A 122 -14.85 -3.80 -4.58
CA LEU A 122 -14.23 -3.98 -3.27
C LEU A 122 -15.08 -3.28 -2.21
N ALA A 123 -15.51 -4.01 -1.18
CA ALA A 123 -16.25 -3.50 -0.04
C ALA A 123 -15.31 -3.14 1.12
N GLY A 124 -15.79 -2.37 2.10
CA GLY A 124 -15.03 -2.03 3.30
C GLY A 124 -14.56 -3.25 4.09
N ALA A 125 -15.39 -4.29 4.15
CA ALA A 125 -15.06 -5.57 4.79
C ALA A 125 -13.92 -6.34 4.11
N ASP A 126 -13.60 -6.00 2.85
CA ASP A 126 -12.49 -6.62 2.13
C ASP A 126 -11.13 -6.06 2.58
N PHE A 127 -11.08 -4.94 3.28
CA PHE A 127 -9.84 -4.39 3.84
C PHE A 127 -9.62 -4.82 5.30
N PRO A 128 -8.36 -4.91 5.77
CA PRO A 128 -8.10 -5.32 7.14
C PRO A 128 -8.63 -4.35 8.17
N THR A 129 -9.21 -4.89 9.24
CA THR A 129 -9.64 -4.08 10.39
C THR A 129 -8.45 -3.63 11.23
N MET A 130 -8.69 -2.69 12.14
CA MET A 130 -7.68 -2.25 13.11
C MET A 130 -7.22 -3.40 14.01
N GLU A 131 -8.16 -4.26 14.42
CA GLU A 131 -7.86 -5.42 15.26
C GLU A 131 -6.95 -6.42 14.53
N GLU A 132 -7.21 -6.67 13.25
CA GLU A 132 -6.37 -7.55 12.43
C GLU A 132 -4.96 -6.98 12.24
N LEU A 133 -4.83 -5.66 12.07
CA LEU A 133 -3.54 -4.98 11.99
C LEU A 133 -2.74 -5.08 13.29
N GLU A 134 -3.39 -4.90 14.43
CA GLU A 134 -2.74 -5.00 15.75
C GLU A 134 -2.31 -6.44 16.07
N ALA A 135 -3.13 -7.43 15.72
CA ALA A 135 -2.76 -8.83 15.84
C ALA A 135 -1.56 -9.19 14.95
N ALA A 136 -1.50 -8.65 13.72
CA ALA A 136 -0.37 -8.87 12.81
C ALA A 136 0.93 -8.24 13.33
N GLU A 137 0.86 -7.07 13.97
CA GLU A 137 2.01 -6.41 14.60
C GLU A 137 2.58 -7.23 15.76
N GLN A 138 1.72 -7.75 16.63
CA GLN A 138 2.13 -8.61 17.75
C GLN A 138 2.79 -9.90 17.26
N THR A 139 2.30 -10.47 16.17
CA THR A 139 2.85 -11.69 15.58
C THR A 139 4.21 -11.45 14.91
N GLN A 140 4.38 -10.32 14.21
CA GLN A 140 5.66 -9.94 13.62
C GLN A 140 6.71 -9.48 14.65
N GLY A 141 6.26 -8.98 15.81
CA GLY A 141 7.14 -8.63 16.95
C GLY A 141 7.75 -9.83 17.68
N LEU A 142 7.25 -11.05 17.46
CA LEU A 142 7.77 -12.29 18.06
C LEU A 142 8.87 -12.98 17.22
N SER A 143 9.31 -12.34 16.14
CA SER A 143 10.34 -12.83 15.22
C SER A 143 11.68 -12.09 15.40
N TYR A 144 12.16 -11.96 16.64
CA TYR A 144 13.54 -11.59 16.97
C TYR A 144 14.00 -12.26 18.26
#